data_AF-A0A379XU43-F1
#
_entry.id   AF-A0A379XU43-F1
#
_cell.length_a   1.000
_cell.length_b   1.000
_cell.length_c   1.000
_cell.angle_alpha   90.00
_cell.angle_beta   90.00
_cell.angle_gamma   90.00
#
_symmetry.space_group_name_H-M   'P 1'
#
loop_
_entity.id
_entity.type
_entity.pdbx_description
1 polymer ?
#
loop_
_entity_poly.entity_id
_entity_poly.type
_entity_poly.pdbx_seq_one_letter_code
_entity_poly.pdbx_strand_id
1 'polypeptide(L)'
;MSGTYNSTIRRVVISAWIGNSIEYYDFLLYGLASALVFGPLFFPGDSPFTATLSSFASFGVGFISRPLGALFFGNRGDTLGRKNTLLITLGGMGAVTFFIGCLPSYASIGALAPALLVILRFLQGFLVGGEWGGAMLMVVEYAAGKHRGRLSALSQTGGLTGQLLATGVFIVVTQLPKEALLLWGWRIPFLLSALLVLPGLYMRHRLDETPVFRAFKKQQAINHMQQREERPVVKVVREQWRSILLIMILRFAESVPFFLATVFAVSWASTQPGITSLTILYIVMITCLLAYPMHVLFGIMSDRRGCRQVYIFGALFVAAIAFPFFWLLESRSLILMVVGYVLLINIGHNSLNAVQPSFFAGLFHPPVRYSGSSIGAQLGAVVAGGFTPFIAKALSAVYDNSWTLVAGYVVLTALASAFAAKIAPETVLPHSP
;
A
#
# COMPACT_ATOMS: atom_id res chain seq x y z
N MET A 1 36.71 3.12 2.89
CA MET A 1 35.56 2.18 3.06
C MET A 1 34.19 2.86 2.97
N SER A 2 34.08 4.20 2.97
CA SER A 2 32.78 4.93 2.89
C SER A 2 32.15 4.96 1.49
N GLY A 3 32.94 4.97 0.41
CA GLY A 3 32.44 5.06 -0.98
C GLY A 3 31.65 3.84 -1.44
N THR A 4 32.12 2.63 -1.12
CA THR A 4 31.45 1.38 -1.47
C THR A 4 30.16 1.16 -0.66
N TYR A 5 30.15 1.51 0.63
CA TYR A 5 28.94 1.48 1.47
C TYR A 5 27.83 2.40 0.94
N ASN A 6 28.17 3.66 0.62
CA ASN A 6 27.23 4.63 0.05
C ASN A 6 26.70 4.21 -1.33
N SER A 7 27.52 3.56 -2.16
CA SER A 7 27.08 3.04 -3.45
C SER A 7 26.10 1.86 -3.30
N THR A 8 26.33 1.00 -2.31
CA THR A 8 25.51 -0.20 -2.04
C THR A 8 24.15 0.20 -1.48
N ILE A 9 24.11 1.08 -0.48
CA ILE A 9 22.85 1.53 0.13
C ILE A 9 21.97 2.28 -0.87
N ARG A 10 22.57 3.12 -1.74
CA ARG A 10 21.84 3.81 -2.81
C ARG A 10 21.21 2.81 -3.78
N ARG A 11 21.94 1.76 -4.16
CA ARG A 11 21.41 0.71 -5.05
C ARG A 11 20.27 -0.06 -4.39
N VAL A 12 20.38 -0.39 -3.10
CA VAL A 12 19.32 -1.07 -2.34
C VAL A 12 18.05 -0.20 -2.25
N VAL A 13 18.20 1.09 -1.89
CA VAL A 13 17.06 2.02 -1.78
C VAL A 13 16.38 2.22 -3.14
N ILE A 14 17.14 2.43 -4.21
CA ILE A 14 16.58 2.57 -5.57
C ILE A 14 15.86 1.29 -5.99
N SER A 15 16.44 0.12 -5.73
CA SER A 15 15.81 -1.15 -6.06
C SER A 15 14.50 -1.37 -5.31
N ALA A 16 14.47 -1.03 -4.01
CA ALA A 16 13.26 -1.11 -3.20
C ALA A 16 12.21 -0.12 -3.71
N TRP A 17 12.63 1.11 -4.04
CA TRP A 17 11.76 2.15 -4.59
C TRP A 17 11.12 1.73 -5.92
N ILE A 18 11.88 1.17 -6.87
CA ILE A 18 11.34 0.67 -8.15
C ILE A 18 10.34 -0.46 -7.92
N GLY A 19 10.70 -1.45 -7.09
CA GLY A 19 9.81 -2.56 -6.78
C GLY A 19 8.49 -2.10 -6.17
N ASN A 20 8.57 -1.21 -5.18
CA ASN A 20 7.41 -0.62 -4.51
C ASN A 20 6.57 0.24 -5.47
N SER A 21 7.20 0.93 -6.43
CA SER A 21 6.50 1.71 -7.45
C SER A 21 5.65 0.84 -8.37
N ILE A 22 6.19 -0.29 -8.84
CA ILE A 22 5.46 -1.22 -9.72
C ILE A 22 4.34 -1.90 -8.93
N GLU A 23 4.62 -2.34 -7.70
CA GLU A 23 3.62 -2.95 -6.82
C GLU A 23 2.41 -2.02 -6.61
N TYR A 24 2.68 -0.77 -6.21
CA TYR A 24 1.61 0.19 -5.93
C TYR A 24 0.94 0.71 -7.21
N TYR A 25 1.64 0.77 -8.34
CA TYR A 25 1.02 1.07 -9.64
C TYR A 25 -0.12 0.10 -9.92
N ASP A 26 0.19 -1.19 -10.06
CA ASP A 26 -0.77 -2.25 -10.40
C ASP A 26 -1.90 -2.34 -9.37
N PHE A 27 -1.55 -2.12 -8.11
CA PHE A 27 -2.51 -2.21 -7.03
C PHE A 27 -3.53 -1.07 -7.02
N LEU A 28 -3.04 0.17 -7.13
CA LEU A 28 -3.86 1.37 -7.07
C LEU A 28 -4.57 1.62 -8.40
N LEU A 29 -4.03 1.10 -9.49
CA LEU A 29 -4.70 1.00 -10.77
C LEU A 29 -6.04 0.28 -10.64
N TYR A 30 -6.06 -0.89 -9.98
CA TYR A 30 -7.31 -1.59 -9.70
C TYR A 30 -8.23 -0.75 -8.82
N GLY A 31 -7.70 -0.08 -7.79
CA GLY A 31 -8.49 0.80 -6.92
C GLY A 31 -9.21 1.89 -7.70
N LEU A 32 -8.50 2.62 -8.56
CA LEU A 32 -9.07 3.64 -9.43
C LEU A 32 -10.07 3.05 -10.44
N ALA A 33 -9.77 1.92 -11.06
CA ALA A 33 -10.70 1.23 -11.95
C ALA A 33 -11.98 0.81 -11.22
N SER A 34 -11.84 0.36 -9.97
CA SER A 34 -12.97 -0.04 -9.13
C SER A 34 -13.88 1.15 -8.81
N ALA A 35 -13.31 2.33 -8.62
CA ALA A 35 -14.02 3.57 -8.36
C ALA A 35 -14.68 4.17 -9.60
N LEU A 36 -14.09 3.99 -10.79
CA LEU A 36 -14.46 4.71 -12.01
C LEU A 36 -15.28 3.89 -13.01
N VAL A 37 -14.97 2.60 -13.20
CA VAL A 37 -15.44 1.85 -14.38
C VAL A 37 -15.90 0.42 -14.09
N PHE A 38 -15.37 -0.29 -13.08
CA PHE A 38 -15.70 -1.71 -12.89
C PHE A 38 -17.15 -1.96 -12.45
N GLY A 39 -17.76 -1.04 -11.71
CA GLY A 39 -19.17 -1.14 -11.32
C GLY A 39 -20.07 -1.48 -12.52
N PRO A 40 -20.22 -0.58 -13.51
CA PRO A 40 -21.05 -0.86 -14.68
C PRO A 40 -20.50 -1.96 -15.61
N LEU A 41 -19.19 -2.22 -15.64
CA LEU A 41 -18.60 -3.18 -16.58
C LEU A 41 -18.69 -4.65 -16.15
N PHE A 42 -18.54 -4.91 -14.85
CA PHE A 42 -18.41 -6.26 -14.31
C PHE A 42 -19.51 -6.58 -13.30
N PHE A 43 -20.08 -5.58 -12.64
CA PHE A 43 -21.09 -5.74 -11.60
C PHE A 43 -22.36 -4.97 -11.92
N PRO A 44 -23.03 -5.20 -13.07
CA PRO A 44 -24.33 -4.63 -13.32
C PRO A 44 -25.32 -5.21 -12.30
N GLY A 45 -25.60 -4.43 -11.25
CA GLY A 45 -26.60 -4.73 -10.24
C GLY A 45 -27.84 -3.87 -10.42
N ASP A 46 -28.84 -4.08 -9.56
CA ASP A 46 -30.13 -3.37 -9.63
C ASP A 46 -30.00 -1.84 -9.42
N SER A 47 -28.88 -1.39 -8.83
CA SER A 47 -28.59 0.03 -8.64
C SER A 47 -27.10 0.39 -8.81
N PRO A 48 -26.76 1.64 -9.19
CA PRO A 48 -25.37 2.13 -9.22
C PRO A 48 -24.65 2.00 -7.88
N PHE A 49 -25.38 2.07 -6.77
CA PHE A 49 -24.86 1.84 -5.42
C PHE A 49 -24.31 0.41 -5.26
N THR A 50 -25.13 -0.60 -5.57
CA THR A 50 -24.75 -2.01 -5.45
C THR A 50 -23.60 -2.38 -6.40
N ALA A 51 -23.57 -1.80 -7.61
CA ALA A 51 -22.48 -1.98 -8.56
C ALA A 51 -21.13 -1.45 -8.01
N THR A 52 -21.15 -0.24 -7.45
CA THR A 52 -19.96 0.38 -6.83
C THR A 52 -19.50 -0.39 -5.59
N LEU A 53 -20.45 -0.82 -4.76
CA LEU A 53 -20.15 -1.58 -3.55
C LEU A 53 -19.53 -2.94 -3.88
N SER A 54 -20.05 -3.64 -4.89
CA SER A 54 -19.49 -4.91 -5.39
C SER A 54 -18.09 -4.72 -5.99
N SER A 55 -17.90 -3.63 -6.72
CA SER A 55 -16.59 -3.24 -7.24
C SER A 55 -15.56 -3.01 -6.13
N PHE A 56 -15.90 -2.29 -5.06
CA PHE A 56 -15.04 -2.12 -3.89
C PHE A 56 -14.85 -3.41 -3.08
N ALA A 57 -15.85 -4.28 -3.01
CA ALA A 57 -15.69 -5.60 -2.41
C ALA A 57 -14.63 -6.43 -3.16
N SER A 58 -14.67 -6.41 -4.50
CA SER A 58 -13.66 -7.07 -5.33
C SER A 58 -12.26 -6.51 -5.10
N PHE A 59 -12.12 -5.19 -4.90
CA PHE A 59 -10.85 -4.56 -4.54
C PHE A 59 -10.30 -5.11 -3.22
N GLY A 60 -11.17 -5.30 -2.22
CA GLY A 60 -10.87 -5.89 -0.92
C GLY A 60 -10.42 -7.36 -0.97
N VAL A 61 -10.93 -8.16 -1.91
CA VAL A 61 -10.50 -9.57 -2.10
C VAL A 61 -8.98 -9.66 -2.32
N GLY A 62 -8.41 -8.73 -3.09
CA GLY A 62 -6.96 -8.69 -3.29
C GLY A 62 -6.20 -8.50 -1.98
N PHE A 63 -6.73 -7.75 -1.02
CA PHE A 63 -6.06 -7.64 0.27
C PHE A 63 -6.19 -8.92 1.11
N ILE A 64 -7.34 -9.60 1.10
CA ILE A 64 -7.53 -10.86 1.84
C ILE A 64 -6.48 -11.91 1.43
N SER A 65 -6.12 -11.95 0.16
CA SER A 65 -5.11 -12.89 -0.34
C SER A 65 -3.66 -12.56 0.06
N ARG A 66 -3.35 -11.32 0.49
CA ARG A 66 -1.97 -10.89 0.79
C ARG A 66 -1.33 -11.67 1.94
N PRO A 67 -1.97 -11.87 3.12
CA PRO A 67 -1.39 -12.70 4.18
C PRO A 67 -1.08 -14.13 3.73
N LEU A 68 -1.94 -14.72 2.88
CA LEU A 68 -1.74 -16.06 2.33
C LEU A 68 -0.49 -16.10 1.42
N GLY A 69 -0.36 -15.07 0.57
CA GLY A 69 0.81 -14.83 -0.25
C GLY A 69 2.10 -14.65 0.55
N ALA A 70 2.05 -13.82 1.60
CA ALA A 70 3.17 -13.56 2.48
C ALA A 70 3.68 -14.85 3.15
N LEU A 71 2.76 -15.71 3.60
CA LEU A 71 3.10 -17.01 4.18
C LEU A 71 3.72 -17.96 3.15
N PHE A 72 3.14 -18.04 1.95
CA PHE A 72 3.58 -18.93 0.89
C PHE A 72 4.95 -18.51 0.33
N PHE A 73 5.07 -17.28 -0.16
CA PHE A 73 6.29 -16.76 -0.75
C PHE A 73 7.37 -16.44 0.28
N GLY A 74 7.02 -16.14 1.53
CA GLY A 74 7.98 -16.05 2.63
C GLY A 74 8.74 -17.37 2.82
N ASN A 75 8.00 -18.48 2.99
CA ASN A 75 8.61 -19.81 3.11
C ASN A 75 9.36 -20.24 1.83
N ARG A 76 8.85 -19.85 0.66
CA ARG A 76 9.50 -20.17 -0.61
C ARG A 76 10.76 -19.35 -0.87
N GLY A 77 10.82 -18.11 -0.41
CA GLY A 77 12.03 -17.27 -0.42
C GLY A 77 13.18 -17.91 0.35
N ASP A 78 12.89 -18.56 1.46
CA ASP A 78 13.90 -19.25 2.27
C ASP A 78 14.38 -20.59 1.66
N THR A 79 13.63 -21.16 0.70
CA THR A 79 13.96 -22.46 0.07
C THR A 79 14.44 -22.34 -1.39
N LEU A 80 13.78 -21.55 -2.23
CA LEU A 80 14.10 -21.34 -3.65
C LEU A 80 15.08 -20.18 -3.90
N GLY A 81 15.31 -19.34 -2.90
CA GLY A 81 16.08 -18.10 -3.01
C GLY A 81 15.20 -16.86 -3.08
N ARG A 82 15.58 -15.82 -2.35
CA ARG A 82 14.83 -14.57 -2.23
C ARG A 82 14.72 -13.86 -3.57
N LYS A 83 15.79 -13.88 -4.38
CA LYS A 83 15.80 -13.29 -5.72
C LYS A 83 14.76 -13.93 -6.64
N ASN A 84 14.74 -15.26 -6.70
CA ASN A 84 13.85 -15.99 -7.60
C ASN A 84 12.39 -15.82 -7.21
N THR A 85 12.09 -15.87 -5.91
CA THR A 85 10.76 -15.57 -5.39
C THR A 85 10.29 -14.19 -5.83
N LEU A 86 11.12 -13.16 -5.63
CA LEU A 86 10.84 -11.77 -6.03
C LEU A 86 10.65 -11.60 -7.55
N LEU A 87 11.34 -12.38 -8.38
CA LEU A 87 11.12 -12.35 -9.84
C LEU A 87 9.77 -12.96 -10.22
N ILE A 88 9.40 -14.08 -9.59
CA ILE A 88 8.12 -14.77 -9.84
C ILE A 88 6.95 -13.89 -9.40
N THR A 89 7.01 -13.31 -8.20
CA THR A 89 5.93 -12.48 -7.66
C THR A 89 5.76 -11.19 -8.47
N LEU A 90 6.84 -10.49 -8.82
CA LEU A 90 6.77 -9.28 -9.64
C LEU A 90 6.27 -9.56 -11.07
N GLY A 91 6.82 -10.59 -11.72
CA GLY A 91 6.42 -10.94 -13.09
C GLY A 91 4.99 -11.48 -13.15
N GLY A 92 4.61 -12.32 -12.19
CA GLY A 92 3.25 -12.83 -12.05
C GLY A 92 2.24 -11.72 -11.81
N MET A 93 2.58 -10.74 -10.95
CA MET A 93 1.69 -9.63 -10.65
C MET A 93 1.39 -8.81 -11.91
N GLY A 94 2.42 -8.45 -12.67
CA GLY A 94 2.27 -7.76 -13.95
C GLY A 94 1.45 -8.55 -14.98
N ALA A 95 1.67 -9.86 -15.07
CA ALA A 95 0.90 -10.73 -15.96
C ALA A 95 -0.59 -10.75 -15.58
N VAL A 96 -0.90 -10.84 -14.29
CA VAL A 96 -2.28 -10.79 -13.80
C VAL A 96 -2.92 -9.44 -14.09
N THR A 97 -2.21 -8.33 -13.86
CA THR A 97 -2.68 -6.98 -14.21
C THR A 97 -2.99 -6.87 -15.70
N PHE A 98 -2.10 -7.37 -16.56
CA PHE A 98 -2.33 -7.44 -18.00
C PHE A 98 -3.59 -8.25 -18.35
N PHE A 99 -3.77 -9.43 -17.76
CA PHE A 99 -4.95 -10.26 -18.01
C PHE A 99 -6.26 -9.61 -17.55
N ILE A 100 -6.25 -8.80 -16.48
CA ILE A 100 -7.41 -7.99 -16.09
C ILE A 100 -7.80 -7.03 -17.22
N GLY A 101 -6.81 -6.40 -17.88
CA GLY A 101 -7.04 -5.55 -19.05
C GLY A 101 -7.62 -6.29 -20.26
N CYS A 102 -7.38 -7.59 -20.37
CA CYS A 102 -7.90 -8.44 -21.44
C CYS A 102 -9.31 -8.99 -21.15
N LEU A 103 -9.87 -8.77 -19.96
CA LEU A 103 -11.15 -9.37 -19.60
C LEU A 103 -12.31 -8.81 -20.46
N PRO A 104 -13.19 -9.69 -20.97
CA PRO A 104 -14.48 -9.28 -21.52
C PRO A 104 -15.40 -8.78 -20.40
N SER A 105 -16.34 -7.90 -20.74
CA SER A 105 -17.28 -7.33 -19.77
C SER A 105 -18.45 -8.28 -19.49
N TYR A 106 -19.27 -7.94 -18.49
CA TYR A 106 -20.48 -8.68 -18.16
C TYR A 106 -21.43 -8.79 -19.37
N ALA A 107 -21.52 -7.74 -20.19
CA ALA A 107 -22.36 -7.77 -21.39
C ALA A 107 -21.94 -8.86 -22.40
N SER A 108 -20.69 -9.31 -22.38
CA SER A 108 -20.17 -10.30 -23.32
C SER A 108 -20.25 -11.74 -22.78
N ILE A 109 -19.94 -11.96 -21.49
CA ILE A 109 -19.83 -13.32 -20.92
C ILE A 109 -20.63 -13.52 -19.61
N GLY A 110 -21.50 -12.57 -19.26
CA GLY A 110 -22.35 -12.62 -18.07
C GLY A 110 -21.55 -12.72 -16.76
N ALA A 111 -22.07 -13.51 -15.82
CA ALA A 111 -21.51 -13.66 -14.47
C ALA A 111 -20.07 -14.23 -14.43
N LEU A 112 -19.57 -14.80 -15.52
CA LEU A 112 -18.16 -15.22 -15.61
C LEU A 112 -17.20 -14.02 -15.59
N ALA A 113 -17.60 -12.86 -16.08
CA ALA A 113 -16.75 -11.66 -16.08
C ALA A 113 -16.35 -11.22 -14.66
N PRO A 114 -17.28 -10.96 -13.71
CA PRO A 114 -16.92 -10.63 -12.34
C PRO A 114 -16.22 -11.78 -11.61
N ALA A 115 -16.56 -13.05 -11.91
CA ALA A 115 -15.88 -14.20 -11.31
C ALA A 115 -14.39 -14.24 -11.69
N LEU A 116 -14.07 -14.09 -12.99
CA LEU A 116 -12.69 -14.02 -13.47
C LEU A 116 -11.96 -12.80 -12.92
N LEU A 117 -12.62 -11.64 -12.87
CA LEU A 117 -12.04 -10.43 -12.28
C LEU A 117 -11.64 -10.66 -10.82
N VAL A 118 -12.51 -11.27 -10.01
CA VAL A 118 -12.26 -11.58 -8.61
C VAL A 118 -11.15 -12.63 -8.45
N ILE A 119 -11.12 -13.67 -9.30
CA ILE A 119 -10.05 -14.68 -9.30
C ILE A 119 -8.70 -14.06 -9.62
N LEU A 120 -8.62 -13.24 -10.68
CA LEU A 120 -7.40 -12.51 -11.03
C LEU A 120 -7.00 -11.57 -9.89
N ARG A 121 -7.95 -10.87 -9.28
CA ARG A 121 -7.68 -9.97 -8.16
C ARG A 121 -7.14 -10.71 -6.93
N PHE A 122 -7.68 -11.89 -6.62
CA PHE A 122 -7.16 -12.78 -5.57
C PHE A 122 -5.72 -13.24 -5.90
N LEU A 123 -5.47 -13.65 -7.14
CA LEU A 123 -4.14 -14.08 -7.56
C LEU A 123 -3.12 -12.92 -7.49
N GLN A 124 -3.52 -11.72 -7.93
CA GLN A 124 -2.70 -10.51 -7.85
C GLN A 124 -2.31 -10.21 -6.40
N GLY A 125 -3.29 -10.21 -5.49
CA GLY A 125 -3.05 -9.94 -4.08
C GLY A 125 -2.21 -11.02 -3.38
N PHE A 126 -2.38 -12.28 -3.78
CA PHE A 126 -1.53 -13.39 -3.33
C PHE A 126 -0.07 -13.19 -3.75
N LEU A 127 0.20 -12.73 -4.97
CA LEU A 127 1.56 -12.44 -5.46
C LEU A 127 2.20 -11.27 -4.70
N VAL A 128 1.43 -10.21 -4.43
CA VAL A 128 1.89 -9.03 -3.66
C VAL A 128 2.29 -9.37 -2.23
N GLY A 129 1.62 -10.35 -1.62
CA GLY A 129 1.86 -10.72 -0.23
C GLY A 129 3.33 -10.95 0.14
N GLY A 130 4.11 -11.51 -0.80
CA GLY A 130 5.53 -11.84 -0.61
C GLY A 130 6.53 -10.70 -0.84
N GLU A 131 6.09 -9.55 -1.34
CA GLU A 131 6.97 -8.48 -1.83
C GLU A 131 7.38 -7.47 -0.76
N TRP A 132 6.39 -6.91 -0.05
CA TRP A 132 6.59 -5.75 0.81
C TRP A 132 7.52 -6.02 2.00
N GLY A 133 7.37 -7.17 2.66
CA GLY A 133 8.20 -7.54 3.81
C GLY A 133 9.69 -7.65 3.45
N GLY A 134 9.99 -8.19 2.27
CA GLY A 134 11.35 -8.38 1.72
C GLY A 134 12.08 -7.07 1.49
N ALA A 135 11.46 -6.18 0.73
CA ALA A 135 12.05 -4.92 0.33
C ALA A 135 12.31 -3.99 1.53
N MET A 136 11.35 -3.94 2.46
CA MET A 136 11.41 -3.02 3.59
C MET A 136 12.50 -3.40 4.59
N LEU A 137 12.63 -4.68 4.90
CA LEU A 137 13.67 -5.18 5.80
C LEU A 137 15.07 -4.87 5.25
N MET A 138 15.30 -5.10 3.96
CA MET A 138 16.60 -4.84 3.34
C MET A 138 17.02 -3.39 3.52
N VAL A 139 16.13 -2.42 3.33
CA VAL A 139 16.47 -1.01 3.54
C VAL A 139 16.81 -0.74 5.01
N VAL A 140 16.03 -1.30 5.93
CA VAL A 140 16.16 -1.09 7.37
C VAL A 140 17.43 -1.73 7.95
N GLU A 141 17.85 -2.88 7.43
CA GLU A 141 19.07 -3.58 7.84
C GLU A 141 20.33 -2.92 7.27
N TYR A 142 20.27 -2.40 6.04
CA TYR A 142 21.40 -1.68 5.43
C TYR A 142 21.51 -0.23 5.91
N ALA A 143 20.41 0.42 6.30
CA ALA A 143 20.38 1.80 6.78
C ALA A 143 20.74 1.95 8.26
N ALA A 144 21.74 1.21 8.75
CA ALA A 144 22.17 1.29 10.14
C ALA A 144 22.68 2.71 10.52
N GLY A 145 22.35 3.15 11.74
CA GLY A 145 22.84 4.42 12.33
C GLY A 145 21.86 5.60 12.21
N LYS A 146 22.43 6.83 12.15
CA LYS A 146 21.72 8.12 12.30
C LYS A 146 20.79 8.54 11.14
N HIS A 147 20.63 7.71 10.12
CA HIS A 147 19.88 8.04 8.90
C HIS A 147 18.81 7.01 8.55
N ARG A 148 18.51 6.11 9.50
CA ARG A 148 17.61 4.98 9.30
C ARG A 148 16.21 5.45 8.92
N GLY A 149 15.66 6.41 9.67
CA GLY A 149 14.34 7.00 9.45
C GLY A 149 14.24 7.61 8.06
N ARG A 150 15.12 8.56 7.72
CA ARG A 150 15.12 9.21 6.39
C ARG A 150 15.28 8.22 5.23
N LEU A 151 16.18 7.25 5.33
CA LEU A 151 16.42 6.29 4.24
C LEU A 151 15.25 5.31 4.08
N SER A 152 14.62 4.89 5.18
CA SER A 152 13.42 4.06 5.14
C SER A 152 12.20 4.81 4.62
N ALA A 153 12.08 6.11 4.90
CA ALA A 153 11.05 6.96 4.34
C ALA A 153 11.21 7.13 2.82
N LEU A 154 12.45 7.24 2.33
CA LEU A 154 12.73 7.35 0.90
C LEU A 154 12.27 6.11 0.12
N SER A 155 12.43 4.89 0.65
CA SER A 155 11.92 3.70 -0.03
C SER A 155 10.39 3.65 -0.09
N GLN A 156 9.70 4.21 0.90
CA GLN A 156 8.23 4.30 0.93
C GLN A 156 7.67 5.21 -0.18
N THR A 157 8.43 6.22 -0.61
CA THR A 157 8.02 7.07 -1.75
C THR A 157 7.83 6.32 -3.07
N GLY A 158 8.34 5.08 -3.18
CA GLY A 158 8.02 4.20 -4.31
C GLY A 158 6.52 3.97 -4.44
N GLY A 159 5.81 3.73 -3.33
CA GLY A 159 4.37 3.53 -3.35
C GLY A 159 3.60 4.73 -3.90
N LEU A 160 4.06 5.94 -3.56
CA LEU A 160 3.52 7.20 -4.06
C LEU A 160 3.85 7.44 -5.54
N THR A 161 5.00 6.94 -6.01
CA THR A 161 5.35 6.93 -7.43
C THR A 161 4.39 6.02 -8.20
N GLY A 162 4.09 4.84 -7.65
CA GLY A 162 3.08 3.92 -8.19
C GLY A 162 1.70 4.58 -8.30
N GLN A 163 1.25 5.24 -7.23
CA GLN A 163 0.01 6.03 -7.23
C GLN A 163 0.05 7.13 -8.30
N LEU A 164 1.15 7.89 -8.38
CA LEU A 164 1.31 8.97 -9.36
C LEU A 164 1.17 8.46 -10.79
N LEU A 165 1.83 7.35 -11.12
CA LEU A 165 1.76 6.73 -12.43
C LEU A 165 0.35 6.20 -12.74
N ALA A 166 -0.28 5.48 -11.80
CA ALA A 166 -1.64 4.96 -11.98
C ALA A 166 -2.65 6.10 -12.19
N THR A 167 -2.54 7.15 -11.38
CA THR A 167 -3.37 8.37 -11.48
C THR A 167 -3.14 9.08 -12.80
N GLY A 168 -1.88 9.24 -13.24
CA GLY A 168 -1.54 9.90 -14.49
C GLY A 168 -2.12 9.19 -15.72
N VAL A 169 -2.02 7.87 -15.78
CA VAL A 169 -2.65 7.12 -16.88
C VAL A 169 -4.18 7.23 -16.83
N PHE A 170 -4.78 7.20 -15.63
CA PHE A 170 -6.22 7.43 -15.47
C PHE A 170 -6.66 8.84 -15.89
N ILE A 171 -5.87 9.89 -15.61
CA ILE A 171 -6.14 11.25 -16.11
C ILE A 171 -6.19 11.28 -17.63
N VAL A 172 -5.30 10.54 -18.31
CA VAL A 172 -5.30 10.48 -19.78
C VAL A 172 -6.53 9.75 -20.30
N VAL A 173 -6.85 8.55 -19.78
CA VAL A 173 -7.99 7.78 -20.31
C VAL A 173 -9.35 8.35 -19.93
N THR A 174 -9.46 9.05 -18.78
CA THR A 174 -10.73 9.67 -18.34
C THR A 174 -11.08 10.96 -19.09
N GLN A 175 -10.19 11.47 -19.94
CA GLN A 175 -10.53 12.54 -20.90
C GLN A 175 -11.34 12.02 -22.09
N LEU A 176 -11.35 10.71 -22.33
CA LEU A 176 -12.20 10.11 -23.35
C LEU A 176 -13.69 10.32 -23.00
N PRO A 177 -14.57 10.41 -24.02
CA PRO A 177 -16.01 10.31 -23.79
C PRO A 177 -16.36 9.06 -22.99
N LYS A 178 -17.36 9.15 -22.10
CA LYS A 178 -17.73 8.07 -21.17
C LYS A 178 -17.97 6.73 -21.88
N GLU A 179 -18.58 6.75 -23.07
CA GLU A 179 -18.82 5.57 -23.90
C GLU A 179 -17.50 4.91 -24.35
N ALA A 180 -16.55 5.69 -24.86
CA ALA A 180 -15.24 5.19 -25.29
C ALA A 180 -14.41 4.68 -24.10
N LEU A 181 -14.48 5.38 -22.96
CA LEU A 181 -13.82 4.96 -21.72
C LEU A 181 -14.32 3.59 -21.27
N LEU A 182 -15.64 3.35 -21.26
CA LEU A 182 -16.25 2.07 -20.88
C LEU A 182 -16.06 0.99 -21.95
N LEU A 183 -16.03 1.37 -23.23
CA LEU A 183 -15.89 0.42 -24.34
C LEU A 183 -14.48 -0.18 -24.40
N TRP A 184 -13.43 0.64 -24.30
CA TRP A 184 -12.04 0.18 -24.46
C TRP A 184 -11.01 0.96 -23.64
N GLY A 185 -11.23 2.25 -23.38
CA GLY A 185 -10.23 3.13 -22.76
C GLY A 185 -9.73 2.65 -21.39
N TRP A 186 -10.60 2.04 -20.59
CA TRP A 186 -10.24 1.51 -19.28
C TRP A 186 -9.22 0.37 -19.32
N ARG A 187 -9.01 -0.29 -20.46
CA ARG A 187 -8.06 -1.42 -20.59
C ARG A 187 -6.61 -0.96 -20.70
N ILE A 188 -6.37 0.22 -21.29
CA ILE A 188 -5.04 0.77 -21.56
C ILE A 188 -4.15 0.77 -20.31
N PRO A 189 -4.61 1.27 -19.14
CA PRO A 189 -3.77 1.28 -17.95
C PRO A 189 -3.32 -0.13 -17.51
N PHE A 190 -4.19 -1.13 -17.66
CA PHE A 190 -3.87 -2.51 -17.29
C PHE A 190 -2.88 -3.14 -18.27
N LEU A 191 -3.03 -2.89 -19.57
CA LEU A 191 -2.12 -3.39 -20.59
C LEU A 191 -0.73 -2.76 -20.49
N LEU A 192 -0.64 -1.49 -20.09
CA LEU A 192 0.63 -0.78 -19.86
C LEU A 192 1.45 -1.38 -18.70
N SER A 193 0.83 -2.10 -17.77
CA SER A 193 1.53 -2.82 -16.69
C SER A 193 2.60 -3.79 -17.23
N ALA A 194 2.33 -4.44 -18.37
CA ALA A 194 3.29 -5.34 -19.02
C ALA A 194 4.62 -4.66 -19.34
N LEU A 195 4.60 -3.36 -19.68
CA LEU A 195 5.80 -2.56 -19.93
C LEU A 195 6.46 -2.09 -18.63
N LEU A 196 5.65 -1.68 -17.65
CA LEU A 196 6.14 -1.14 -16.37
C LEU A 196 6.81 -2.19 -15.47
N VAL A 197 6.48 -3.46 -15.67
CA VAL A 197 7.11 -4.58 -14.95
C VAL A 197 8.53 -4.87 -15.47
N LEU A 198 8.84 -4.57 -16.73
CA LEU A 198 10.15 -4.87 -17.34
C LEU A 198 11.33 -4.21 -16.61
N PRO A 199 11.32 -2.90 -16.27
CA PRO A 199 12.39 -2.29 -15.49
C PRO A 199 12.59 -2.96 -14.13
N GLY A 200 11.51 -3.35 -13.45
CA GLY A 200 11.59 -4.03 -12.16
C GLY A 200 12.21 -5.43 -12.27
N LEU A 201 11.79 -6.21 -13.27
CA LEU A 201 12.38 -7.52 -13.56
C LEU A 201 13.86 -7.40 -13.92
N TYR A 202 14.23 -6.44 -14.76
CA TYR A 202 15.61 -6.19 -15.14
C TYR A 202 16.49 -5.84 -13.95
N MET A 203 16.03 -4.92 -13.09
CA MET A 203 16.77 -4.53 -11.89
C MET A 203 16.93 -5.69 -10.91
N ARG A 204 15.86 -6.46 -10.69
CA ARG A 204 15.89 -7.64 -9.80
C ARG A 204 16.77 -8.77 -10.34
N HIS A 205 16.79 -8.97 -11.66
CA HIS A 205 17.66 -9.95 -12.28
C HIS A 205 19.15 -9.61 -12.06
N ARG A 206 19.49 -8.32 -11.94
CA ARG A 206 20.86 -7.86 -11.65
C ARG A 206 21.22 -7.75 -10.17
N LEU A 207 20.30 -8.03 -9.26
CA LEU A 207 20.63 -8.14 -7.83
C LEU A 207 21.30 -9.49 -7.57
N ASP A 208 22.36 -9.44 -6.77
CA ASP A 208 22.93 -10.63 -6.15
C ASP A 208 22.02 -11.08 -5.00
N GLU A 209 22.09 -12.37 -4.65
CA GLU A 209 21.37 -12.87 -3.47
C GLU A 209 21.79 -12.14 -2.18
N THR A 210 20.90 -12.10 -1.19
CA THR A 210 21.19 -11.36 0.04
C THR A 210 22.39 -12.00 0.78
N PRO A 211 23.26 -11.20 1.44
CA PRO A 211 24.36 -11.75 2.23
C PRO A 211 23.90 -12.74 3.30
N VAL A 212 22.72 -12.49 3.89
CA VAL A 212 22.06 -13.37 4.86
C VAL A 212 21.70 -14.72 4.23
N PHE A 213 21.09 -14.72 3.04
CA PHE A 213 20.74 -15.97 2.35
C PHE A 213 21.99 -16.76 1.92
N ARG A 214 23.04 -16.07 1.46
CA ARG A 214 24.33 -16.71 1.14
C ARG A 214 24.98 -17.33 2.38
N ALA A 215 24.97 -16.63 3.51
CA ALA A 215 25.47 -17.15 4.78
C ALA A 215 24.65 -18.36 5.25
N PHE A 216 23.32 -18.28 5.18
CA PHE A 216 22.41 -19.38 5.51
C PHE A 216 22.69 -20.61 4.64
N LYS A 217 22.76 -20.47 3.31
CA LYS A 217 23.10 -21.60 2.42
C LYS A 217 24.47 -22.20 2.71
N LYS A 218 25.47 -21.37 3.00
CA LYS A 218 26.82 -21.83 3.34
C LYS A 218 26.82 -22.59 4.66
N GLN A 219 26.04 -22.15 5.64
CA GLN A 219 25.92 -22.79 6.95
C GLN A 219 25.09 -24.08 6.89
N GLN A 220 24.06 -24.13 6.03
CA GLN A 220 23.28 -25.33 5.73
C GLN A 220 24.10 -26.40 4.97
N ALA A 221 25.05 -25.97 4.13
CA ALA A 221 25.98 -26.86 3.46
C ALA A 221 27.07 -27.41 4.39
N ILE A 222 27.42 -26.68 5.46
CA ILE A 222 28.40 -27.11 6.46
C ILE A 222 27.75 -28.00 7.52
N ASN A 223 26.54 -27.65 7.96
CA ASN A 223 25.79 -28.41 8.95
C ASN A 223 24.75 -29.28 8.25
N HIS A 224 25.06 -30.55 7.99
CA HIS A 224 24.09 -31.60 7.62
C HIS A 224 22.96 -31.83 8.66
N MET A 225 22.78 -30.93 9.63
CA MET A 225 21.72 -31.00 10.61
C MET A 225 20.47 -30.32 10.06
N GLN A 226 19.42 -31.12 9.91
CA GLN A 226 18.04 -30.67 9.96
C GLN A 226 17.76 -30.01 11.31
N GLN A 227 18.26 -28.80 11.55
CA GLN A 227 17.59 -27.94 12.52
C GLN A 227 16.27 -27.55 11.88
N ARG A 228 15.23 -28.33 12.19
CA ARG A 228 13.85 -27.84 12.22
C ARG A 228 13.80 -26.72 13.27
N GLU A 229 14.44 -25.59 13.00
CA GLU A 229 14.07 -24.36 13.70
C GLU A 229 12.58 -24.19 13.47
N GLU A 230 11.81 -24.07 14.55
CA GLU A 230 10.37 -23.81 14.48
C GLU A 230 10.13 -22.71 13.45
N ARG A 231 9.18 -22.94 12.53
CA ARG A 231 8.87 -21.99 11.44
C ARG A 231 8.78 -20.59 12.06
N PRO A 232 9.64 -19.63 11.67
CA PRO A 232 9.72 -18.32 12.32
C PRO A 232 8.35 -17.64 12.46
N VAL A 233 7.47 -17.84 11.48
CA VAL A 233 6.07 -17.42 11.49
C VAL A 233 5.28 -17.96 12.69
N VAL A 234 5.36 -19.25 12.98
CA VAL A 234 4.65 -19.90 14.10
C VAL A 234 5.18 -19.34 15.43
N LYS A 235 6.50 -19.15 15.52
CA LYS A 235 7.14 -18.57 16.70
C LYS A 235 6.68 -17.14 16.96
N VAL A 236 6.58 -16.28 15.93
CA VAL A 236 6.10 -14.90 16.11
C VAL A 236 4.64 -14.88 16.61
N VAL A 237 3.78 -15.68 15.99
CA VAL A 237 2.36 -15.72 16.37
C VAL A 237 2.18 -16.23 17.79
N ARG A 238 3.06 -17.12 18.26
CA ARG A 238 3.03 -17.62 19.64
C ARG A 238 3.63 -16.65 20.66
N GLU A 239 4.79 -16.07 20.34
CA GLU A 239 5.60 -15.32 21.31
C GLU A 239 5.39 -13.80 21.25
N GLN A 240 5.02 -13.24 20.10
CA GLN A 240 4.94 -11.78 19.88
C GLN A 240 3.61 -11.32 19.22
N TRP A 241 2.50 -12.04 19.42
CA TRP A 241 1.18 -11.67 18.87
C TRP A 241 0.70 -10.27 19.27
N ARG A 242 1.11 -9.78 20.45
CA ARG A 242 0.79 -8.41 20.91
C ARG A 242 1.38 -7.35 19.99
N SER A 243 2.62 -7.55 19.51
CA SER A 243 3.25 -6.66 18.53
C SER A 243 2.57 -6.74 17.16
N ILE A 244 2.07 -7.92 16.77
CA ILE A 244 1.27 -8.09 15.55
C ILE A 244 -0.03 -7.28 15.64
N LEU A 245 -0.80 -7.44 16.72
CA LEU A 245 -2.04 -6.68 16.94
C LEU A 245 -1.78 -5.18 17.00
N LEU A 246 -0.69 -4.76 17.64
CA LEU A 246 -0.31 -3.36 17.71
C LEU A 246 -0.07 -2.80 16.31
N ILE A 247 0.67 -3.49 15.44
CA ILE A 247 0.86 -3.07 14.04
C ILE A 247 -0.47 -3.06 13.27
N MET A 248 -1.32 -4.06 13.48
CA MET A 248 -2.64 -4.11 12.84
C MET A 248 -3.46 -2.86 13.17
N ILE A 249 -3.47 -2.45 14.44
CA ILE A 249 -4.16 -1.23 14.88
C ILE A 249 -3.46 0.01 14.32
N LEU A 250 -2.13 0.10 14.38
CA LEU A 250 -1.38 1.24 13.85
C LEU A 250 -1.66 1.50 12.36
N ARG A 251 -1.81 0.44 11.56
CA ARG A 251 -2.07 0.53 10.11
C ARG A 251 -3.35 1.30 9.78
N PHE A 252 -4.33 1.36 10.70
CA PHE A 252 -5.59 2.04 10.47
C PHE A 252 -5.45 3.54 10.17
N ALA A 253 -4.71 4.29 11.00
CA ALA A 253 -4.51 5.73 10.77
C ALA A 253 -3.76 6.06 9.48
N GLU A 254 -3.02 5.10 8.93
CA GLU A 254 -2.29 5.29 7.68
C GLU A 254 -3.13 4.88 6.47
N SER A 255 -3.69 3.67 6.48
CA SER A 255 -4.35 3.12 5.29
C SER A 255 -5.72 3.73 5.06
N VAL A 256 -6.51 3.96 6.11
CA VAL A 256 -7.88 4.48 6.00
C VAL A 256 -7.92 5.84 5.30
N PRO A 257 -7.22 6.90 5.76
CA PRO A 257 -7.27 8.19 5.08
C PRO A 257 -6.71 8.13 3.66
N PHE A 258 -5.72 7.26 3.40
CA PHE A 258 -5.14 7.10 2.06
C PHE A 258 -6.15 6.54 1.07
N PHE A 259 -6.72 5.35 1.32
CA PHE A 259 -7.70 4.75 0.40
C PHE A 259 -9.01 5.52 0.36
N LEU A 260 -9.36 6.24 1.42
CA LEU A 260 -10.47 7.17 1.40
C LEU A 260 -10.20 8.28 0.38
N ALA A 261 -9.05 8.94 0.44
CA ALA A 261 -8.72 10.06 -0.44
C ALA A 261 -8.42 9.61 -1.90
N THR A 262 -7.79 8.45 -2.10
CA THR A 262 -7.35 8.03 -3.45
C THR A 262 -8.35 7.15 -4.20
N VAL A 263 -9.28 6.49 -3.50
CA VAL A 263 -10.25 5.57 -4.12
C VAL A 263 -11.68 5.99 -3.85
N PHE A 264 -12.07 6.10 -2.58
CA PHE A 264 -13.46 6.45 -2.23
C PHE A 264 -13.83 7.85 -2.73
N ALA A 265 -13.00 8.86 -2.47
CA ALA A 265 -13.28 10.25 -2.86
C ALA A 265 -13.37 10.42 -4.38
N VAL A 266 -12.63 9.63 -5.17
CA VAL A 266 -12.72 9.61 -6.64
C VAL A 266 -14.09 9.13 -7.12
N SER A 267 -14.62 8.07 -6.49
CA SER A 267 -15.97 7.57 -6.77
C SER A 267 -17.05 8.52 -6.25
N TRP A 268 -16.92 8.99 -5.01
CA TRP A 268 -17.86 9.90 -4.37
C TRP A 268 -17.99 11.22 -5.13
N ALA A 269 -16.89 11.77 -5.65
CA ALA A 269 -16.91 12.98 -6.47
C ALA A 269 -17.87 12.88 -7.67
N SER A 270 -17.95 11.73 -8.34
CA SER A 270 -18.86 11.54 -9.48
C SER A 270 -20.35 11.64 -9.11
N THR A 271 -20.68 11.52 -7.82
CA THR A 271 -22.04 11.63 -7.29
C THR A 271 -22.38 13.03 -6.78
N GLN A 272 -21.39 13.94 -6.74
CA GLN A 272 -21.55 15.28 -6.19
C GLN A 272 -21.67 16.34 -7.29
N PRO A 273 -22.68 17.23 -7.23
CA PRO A 273 -22.81 18.31 -8.20
C PRO A 273 -21.58 19.23 -8.22
N GLY A 274 -21.00 19.44 -9.41
CA GLY A 274 -19.89 20.38 -9.63
C GLY A 274 -18.49 19.83 -9.32
N ILE A 275 -18.35 18.56 -8.93
CA ILE A 275 -17.05 17.91 -8.74
C ILE A 275 -16.94 16.76 -9.75
N THR A 276 -15.86 16.72 -10.52
CA THR A 276 -15.61 15.59 -11.43
C THR A 276 -14.56 14.66 -10.82
N SER A 277 -14.62 13.37 -11.17
CA SER A 277 -13.54 12.44 -10.77
C SER A 277 -12.18 12.87 -11.33
N LEU A 278 -12.15 13.50 -12.51
CA LEU A 278 -10.93 14.06 -13.10
C LEU A 278 -10.31 15.16 -12.23
N THR A 279 -11.13 16.02 -11.63
CA THR A 279 -10.67 17.04 -10.66
C THR A 279 -9.96 16.38 -9.48
N ILE A 280 -10.53 15.31 -8.90
CA ILE A 280 -9.90 14.59 -7.80
C ILE A 280 -8.60 13.90 -8.24
N LEU A 281 -8.55 13.32 -9.44
CA LEU A 281 -7.32 12.71 -9.96
C LEU A 281 -6.18 13.74 -10.07
N TYR A 282 -6.45 14.96 -10.56
CA TYR A 282 -5.45 16.04 -10.57
C TYR A 282 -4.97 16.42 -9.17
N ILE A 283 -5.88 16.49 -8.19
CA ILE A 283 -5.53 16.78 -6.79
C ILE A 283 -4.66 15.65 -6.21
N VAL A 284 -4.99 14.39 -6.48
CA VAL A 284 -4.19 13.22 -6.07
C VAL A 284 -2.80 13.27 -6.71
N MET A 285 -2.70 13.66 -7.99
CA MET A 285 -1.42 13.83 -8.69
C MET A 285 -0.54 14.88 -8.00
N ILE A 286 -1.08 16.07 -7.69
CA ILE A 286 -0.38 17.12 -6.92
C ILE A 286 0.04 16.60 -5.55
N THR A 287 -0.85 15.86 -4.88
CA THR A 287 -0.60 15.29 -3.56
C THR A 287 0.58 14.32 -3.60
N CYS A 288 0.65 13.44 -4.60
CA CYS A 288 1.75 12.50 -4.79
C CYS A 288 3.09 13.20 -5.02
N LEU A 289 3.11 14.31 -5.78
CA LEU A 289 4.31 15.12 -6.01
C LEU A 289 4.81 15.78 -4.70
N LEU A 290 3.89 16.32 -3.91
CA LEU A 290 4.22 16.91 -2.61
C LEU A 290 4.61 15.88 -1.55
N ALA A 291 4.32 14.60 -1.78
CA ALA A 291 4.58 13.57 -0.79
C ALA A 291 6.08 13.23 -0.64
N TYR A 292 6.90 13.43 -1.68
CA TYR A 292 8.35 13.20 -1.63
C TYR A 292 9.07 14.08 -0.59
N PRO A 293 8.96 15.44 -0.65
CA PRO A 293 9.60 16.28 0.36
C PRO A 293 9.03 16.02 1.77
N MET A 294 7.74 15.70 1.89
CA MET A 294 7.11 15.40 3.18
C MET A 294 7.64 14.10 3.80
N HIS A 295 7.85 13.05 2.99
CA HIS A 295 8.47 11.81 3.47
C HIS A 295 9.90 12.05 3.97
N VAL A 296 10.69 12.86 3.25
CA VAL A 296 12.04 13.24 3.71
C VAL A 296 11.97 14.01 5.02
N LEU A 297 11.05 14.97 5.14
CA LEU A 297 10.85 15.78 6.35
C LEU A 297 10.51 14.90 7.56
N PHE A 298 9.50 14.03 7.45
CA PHE A 298 9.07 13.17 8.54
C PHE A 298 10.08 12.06 8.85
N GLY A 299 10.82 11.58 7.84
CA GLY A 299 11.96 10.70 8.04
C GLY A 299 13.05 11.35 8.91
N ILE A 300 13.44 12.59 8.60
CA ILE A 300 14.39 13.37 9.42
C ILE A 300 13.83 13.63 10.82
N MET A 301 12.55 13.96 10.92
CA MET A 301 11.91 14.18 12.22
C MET A 301 11.94 12.91 13.09
N SER A 302 11.73 11.75 12.48
CA SER A 302 11.79 10.46 13.18
C SER A 302 13.20 10.11 13.67
N ASP A 303 14.24 10.46 12.88
CA ASP A 303 15.64 10.29 13.29
C ASP A 303 15.99 11.18 14.50
N ARG A 304 15.30 12.32 14.70
CA ARG A 304 15.57 13.28 15.79
C ARG A 304 14.68 13.10 17.03
N ARG A 305 13.40 12.80 16.82
CA ARG A 305 12.37 12.78 17.89
C ARG A 305 11.85 11.39 18.23
N GLY A 306 12.26 10.36 17.48
CA GLY A 306 11.72 9.02 17.62
C GLY A 306 10.55 8.77 16.66
N CYS A 307 10.36 7.50 16.29
CA CYS A 307 9.28 7.08 15.39
C CYS A 307 7.93 7.21 16.08
N ARG A 308 7.85 6.89 17.38
CA ARG A 308 6.59 6.90 18.12
C ARG A 308 5.97 8.29 18.20
N GLN A 309 6.77 9.31 18.48
CA GLN A 309 6.27 10.69 18.60
C GLN A 309 5.70 11.20 17.28
N VAL A 310 6.40 10.94 16.16
CA VAL A 310 5.92 11.32 14.82
C VAL A 310 4.65 10.55 14.44
N TYR A 311 4.55 9.27 14.84
CA TYR A 311 3.35 8.47 14.61
C TYR A 311 2.13 9.00 15.36
N ILE A 312 2.28 9.31 16.66
CA ILE A 312 1.20 9.87 17.47
C ILE A 312 0.73 11.20 16.90
N PHE A 313 1.67 12.07 16.51
CA PHE A 313 1.34 13.33 15.84
C PHE A 313 0.47 13.11 14.60
N GLY A 314 0.90 12.24 13.68
CA GLY A 314 0.16 11.96 12.46
C GLY A 314 -1.24 11.44 12.72
N ALA A 315 -1.37 10.51 13.66
CA ALA A 315 -2.65 9.88 13.98
C ALA A 315 -3.63 10.89 14.60
N LEU A 316 -3.17 11.73 15.53
CA LEU A 316 -4.01 12.79 16.09
C LEU A 316 -4.34 13.87 15.06
N PHE A 317 -3.40 14.19 14.16
CA PHE A 317 -3.63 15.16 13.10
C PHE A 317 -4.68 14.67 12.09
N VAL A 318 -4.61 13.40 11.68
CA VAL A 318 -5.63 12.75 10.84
C VAL A 318 -7.00 12.80 11.51
N ALA A 319 -7.08 12.51 12.81
CA ALA A 319 -8.34 12.60 13.56
C ALA A 319 -8.90 14.04 13.56
N ALA A 320 -8.05 15.04 13.79
CA ALA A 320 -8.47 16.44 13.81
C ALA A 320 -8.93 16.93 12.42
N ILE A 321 -8.30 16.47 11.35
CA ILE A 321 -8.59 16.95 9.99
C ILE A 321 -9.65 16.13 9.24
N ALA A 322 -10.12 15.02 9.79
CA ALA A 322 -11.10 14.14 9.15
C ALA A 322 -12.38 14.87 8.72
N PHE A 323 -12.97 15.70 9.59
CA PHE A 323 -14.15 16.53 9.26
C PHE A 323 -13.80 17.72 8.35
N PRO A 324 -12.77 18.54 8.67
CA PRO A 324 -12.33 19.61 7.78
C PRO A 324 -12.03 19.16 6.35
N PHE A 325 -11.49 17.96 6.16
CA PHE A 325 -11.22 17.40 4.83
C PHE A 325 -12.48 17.38 3.95
N PHE A 326 -13.60 16.89 4.49
CA PHE A 326 -14.85 16.83 3.73
C PHE A 326 -15.52 18.19 3.56
N TRP A 327 -15.45 19.09 4.55
CA TRP A 327 -15.89 20.49 4.37
C TRP A 327 -15.13 21.19 3.25
N LEU A 328 -13.81 20.97 3.18
CA LEU A 328 -12.98 21.51 2.11
C LEU A 328 -13.30 20.88 0.75
N LEU A 329 -13.70 19.60 0.72
CA LEU A 329 -14.20 18.94 -0.50
C LEU A 329 -15.54 19.53 -0.97
N GLU A 330 -16.50 19.70 -0.07
CA GLU A 330 -17.83 20.25 -0.38
C GLU A 330 -17.80 21.73 -0.78
N SER A 331 -16.71 22.44 -0.48
CA SER A 331 -16.52 23.82 -0.92
C SER A 331 -16.53 23.98 -2.44
N ARG A 332 -16.25 22.91 -3.20
CA ARG A 332 -16.11 22.87 -4.67
C ARG A 332 -15.01 23.78 -5.22
N SER A 333 -14.25 24.45 -4.37
CA SER A 333 -13.10 25.26 -4.74
C SER A 333 -11.88 24.37 -4.90
N LEU A 334 -11.28 24.36 -6.10
CA LEU A 334 -10.08 23.57 -6.38
C LEU A 334 -8.98 23.80 -5.35
N ILE A 335 -8.74 25.05 -4.94
CA ILE A 335 -7.71 25.42 -3.96
C ILE A 335 -8.01 24.80 -2.60
N LEU A 336 -9.25 24.93 -2.12
CA LEU A 336 -9.64 24.39 -0.82
C LEU A 336 -9.59 22.85 -0.82
N MET A 337 -10.01 22.21 -1.91
CA MET A 337 -9.88 20.77 -2.06
C MET A 337 -8.43 20.32 -2.02
N VAL A 338 -7.52 21.01 -2.74
CA VAL A 338 -6.07 20.74 -2.67
C VAL A 338 -5.55 20.90 -1.25
N VAL A 339 -5.94 21.96 -0.54
CA VAL A 339 -5.57 22.17 0.87
C VAL A 339 -6.04 21.00 1.73
N GLY A 340 -7.29 20.53 1.55
CA GLY A 340 -7.81 19.36 2.27
C GLY A 340 -6.94 18.12 2.09
N TYR A 341 -6.57 17.81 0.84
CA TYR A 341 -5.67 16.68 0.56
C TYR A 341 -4.26 16.89 1.12
N VAL A 342 -3.71 18.10 1.06
CA VAL A 342 -2.41 18.41 1.64
C VAL A 342 -2.43 18.18 3.16
N LEU A 343 -3.48 18.62 3.86
CA LEU A 343 -3.57 18.41 5.30
C LEU A 343 -3.75 16.91 5.61
N LEU A 344 -4.74 16.24 5.01
CA LEU A 344 -5.03 14.84 5.31
C LEU A 344 -3.89 13.90 4.91
N ILE A 345 -3.37 14.05 3.69
CA ILE A 345 -2.39 13.12 3.13
C ILE A 345 -0.96 13.59 3.38
N ASN A 346 -0.62 14.82 2.99
CA ASN A 346 0.78 15.25 3.04
C ASN A 346 1.30 15.53 4.45
N ILE A 347 0.45 15.95 5.37
CA ILE A 347 0.81 16.17 6.77
C ILE A 347 0.41 14.95 7.62
N GLY A 348 -0.84 14.51 7.54
CA GLY A 348 -1.35 13.39 8.34
C GLY A 348 -0.80 12.03 7.92
N HIS A 349 -1.24 11.52 6.77
CA HIS A 349 -0.85 10.19 6.29
C HIS A 349 0.67 10.02 6.11
N ASN A 350 1.35 10.96 5.47
CA ASN A 350 2.77 10.83 5.17
C ASN A 350 3.64 10.80 6.44
N SER A 351 3.24 11.48 7.53
CA SER A 351 4.00 11.40 8.78
C SER A 351 3.93 10.00 9.41
N LEU A 352 2.83 9.28 9.17
CA LEU A 352 2.66 7.90 9.58
C LEU A 352 3.44 6.96 8.66
N ASN A 353 3.16 7.04 7.36
CA ASN A 353 3.71 6.12 6.35
C ASN A 353 5.26 6.19 6.27
N ALA A 354 5.83 7.39 6.39
CA ALA A 354 7.29 7.59 6.34
C ALA A 354 8.05 6.86 7.46
N VAL A 355 7.45 6.71 8.65
CA VAL A 355 8.13 6.14 9.82
C VAL A 355 7.78 4.67 10.06
N GLN A 356 6.69 4.17 9.45
CA GLN A 356 6.21 2.78 9.59
C GLN A 356 7.32 1.74 9.51
N PRO A 357 8.23 1.79 8.52
CA PRO A 357 9.22 0.75 8.40
C PRO A 357 10.20 0.66 9.57
N SER A 358 10.69 1.82 9.99
CA SER A 358 11.62 1.93 11.11
C SER A 358 10.94 1.60 12.42
N PHE A 359 9.67 2.00 12.56
CA PHE A 359 8.84 1.73 13.73
C PHE A 359 8.51 0.24 13.85
N PHE A 360 7.88 -0.35 12.84
CA PHE A 360 7.40 -1.73 12.87
C PHE A 360 8.51 -2.75 12.98
N ALA A 361 9.65 -2.50 12.31
CA ALA A 361 10.81 -3.38 12.43
C ALA A 361 11.40 -3.38 13.84
N GLY A 362 11.29 -2.28 14.59
CA GLY A 362 11.82 -2.21 15.95
C GLY A 362 10.93 -2.86 17.02
N LEU A 363 9.69 -3.23 16.69
CA LEU A 363 8.75 -3.87 17.64
C LEU A 363 8.99 -5.38 17.84
N PHE A 364 9.94 -5.96 17.11
CA PHE A 364 10.24 -7.40 17.13
C PHE A 364 11.72 -7.67 17.35
N HIS A 365 12.00 -8.81 17.98
CA HIS A 365 13.37 -9.30 18.15
C HIS A 365 13.98 -9.69 16.80
N PRO A 366 15.31 -9.55 16.61
CA PRO A 366 15.96 -9.83 15.32
C PRO A 366 15.59 -11.14 14.63
N PRO A 367 15.45 -12.30 15.31
CA PRO A 367 15.16 -13.58 14.66
C PRO A 367 13.78 -13.65 14.00
N VAL A 368 12.82 -12.86 14.48
CA VAL A 368 11.41 -12.92 14.09
C VAL A 368 10.90 -11.63 13.43
N ARG A 369 11.76 -10.61 13.38
CA ARG A 369 11.45 -9.27 12.87
C ARG A 369 10.85 -9.28 11.47
N TYR A 370 11.44 -10.04 10.56
CA TYR A 370 10.95 -10.18 9.19
C TYR A 370 9.49 -10.66 9.13
N SER A 371 9.26 -11.84 9.71
CA SER A 371 7.97 -12.52 9.66
C SER A 371 6.90 -11.73 10.43
N GLY A 372 7.26 -11.17 11.59
CA GLY A 372 6.33 -10.41 12.42
C GLY A 372 5.89 -9.09 11.81
N SER A 373 6.84 -8.28 11.32
CA SER A 373 6.52 -7.00 10.69
C SER A 373 5.69 -7.21 9.41
N SER A 374 6.01 -8.23 8.61
CA SER A 374 5.26 -8.54 7.39
C SER A 374 3.84 -9.02 7.70
N ILE A 375 3.66 -9.98 8.62
CA ILE A 375 2.34 -10.52 8.96
C ILE A 375 1.44 -9.44 9.57
N GLY A 376 1.96 -8.68 10.55
CA GLY A 376 1.20 -7.60 11.18
C GLY A 376 0.76 -6.53 10.19
N ALA A 377 1.66 -6.12 9.29
CA ALA A 377 1.35 -5.12 8.27
C ALA A 377 0.30 -5.63 7.27
N GLN A 378 0.43 -6.87 6.79
CA GLN A 378 -0.51 -7.43 5.82
C GLN A 378 -1.89 -7.68 6.42
N LEU A 379 -1.97 -8.22 7.65
CA LEU A 379 -3.25 -8.40 8.36
C LEU A 379 -3.93 -7.05 8.62
N GLY A 380 -3.17 -6.04 9.05
CA GLY A 380 -3.68 -4.68 9.20
C GLY A 380 -4.19 -4.10 7.88
N ALA A 381 -3.42 -4.28 6.79
CA ALA A 381 -3.79 -3.80 5.47
C ALA A 381 -5.09 -4.42 4.94
N VAL A 382 -5.45 -5.65 5.32
CA VAL A 382 -6.74 -6.26 4.92
C VAL A 382 -7.91 -5.39 5.32
N VAL A 383 -8.01 -5.09 6.60
CA VAL A 383 -9.17 -4.36 7.15
C VAL A 383 -9.03 -2.86 6.93
N ALA A 384 -7.85 -2.31 7.21
CA ALA A 384 -7.59 -0.88 7.15
C ALA A 384 -7.38 -0.32 5.75
N GLY A 385 -7.07 -1.17 4.77
CA GLY A 385 -6.83 -0.75 3.39
C GLY A 385 -7.93 -1.24 2.45
N GLY A 386 -8.06 -2.56 2.33
CA GLY A 386 -8.91 -3.17 1.30
C GLY A 386 -10.38 -2.90 1.42
N PHE A 387 -10.89 -2.93 2.66
CA PHE A 387 -12.31 -2.70 2.90
C PHE A 387 -12.65 -1.23 3.14
N THR A 388 -11.69 -0.32 3.21
CA THR A 388 -11.96 1.10 3.48
C THR A 388 -12.93 1.73 2.47
N PRO A 389 -12.75 1.61 1.14
CA PRO A 389 -13.69 2.19 0.19
C PRO A 389 -15.10 1.56 0.29
N PHE A 390 -15.17 0.25 0.54
CA PHE A 390 -16.43 -0.46 0.76
C PHE A 390 -17.15 0.05 2.00
N ILE A 391 -16.47 0.11 3.14
CA ILE A 391 -17.00 0.60 4.43
C ILE A 391 -17.42 2.06 4.28
N ALA A 392 -16.57 2.91 3.70
CA ALA A 392 -16.89 4.32 3.46
C ALA A 392 -18.13 4.49 2.58
N LYS A 393 -18.26 3.69 1.51
CA LYS A 393 -19.45 3.74 0.65
C LYS A 393 -20.70 3.28 1.38
N ALA A 394 -20.63 2.19 2.14
CA ALA A 394 -21.74 1.69 2.95
C ALA A 394 -22.19 2.71 4.02
N LEU A 395 -21.22 3.31 4.74
CA LEU A 395 -21.50 4.34 5.74
C LEU A 395 -22.12 5.59 5.12
N SER A 396 -21.67 5.98 3.92
CA SER A 396 -22.24 7.15 3.24
C SER A 396 -23.71 6.96 2.87
N ALA A 397 -24.14 5.73 2.59
CA ALA A 397 -25.52 5.44 2.17
C ALA A 397 -26.56 5.56 3.30
N VAL A 398 -26.15 5.61 4.57
CA VAL A 398 -27.07 5.68 5.72
C VAL A 398 -27.82 7.03 5.75
N TYR A 399 -27.16 8.11 5.33
CA TYR A 399 -27.72 9.47 5.31
C TYR A 399 -27.52 10.11 3.94
N ASP A 400 -28.13 9.54 2.89
CA ASP A 400 -28.18 10.11 1.53
C ASP A 400 -26.82 10.50 0.92
N ASN A 401 -25.82 9.61 0.99
CA ASN A 401 -24.42 9.83 0.56
C ASN A 401 -23.65 10.89 1.39
N SER A 402 -24.10 11.18 2.61
CA SER A 402 -23.37 12.03 3.54
C SER A 402 -22.03 11.43 3.95
N TRP A 403 -21.01 12.28 4.02
CA TRP A 403 -19.67 11.91 4.46
C TRP A 403 -19.51 11.85 5.99
N THR A 404 -20.51 12.27 6.78
CA THR A 404 -20.36 12.45 8.24
C THR A 404 -19.94 11.15 8.95
N LEU A 405 -20.58 10.02 8.65
CA LEU A 405 -20.20 8.73 9.22
C LEU A 405 -18.83 8.25 8.71
N VAL A 406 -18.47 8.62 7.49
CA VAL A 406 -17.15 8.32 6.91
C VAL A 406 -16.06 9.09 7.65
N ALA A 407 -16.27 10.37 7.95
CA ALA A 407 -15.35 11.15 8.78
C ALA A 407 -15.25 10.57 10.20
N GLY A 408 -16.37 10.17 10.82
CA GLY A 408 -16.37 9.49 12.12
C GLY A 408 -15.56 8.19 12.12
N TYR A 409 -15.65 7.40 11.05
CA TYR A 409 -14.82 6.20 10.84
C TYR A 409 -13.32 6.54 10.79
N VAL A 410 -12.92 7.60 10.08
CA VAL A 410 -11.53 8.08 10.05
C VAL A 410 -11.07 8.52 11.44
N VAL A 411 -11.89 9.28 12.17
CA VAL A 411 -11.56 9.73 13.54
C VAL A 411 -11.34 8.54 14.47
N LEU A 412 -12.27 7.59 14.49
CA LEU A 412 -12.21 6.43 15.37
C LEU A 412 -10.95 5.58 15.11
N THR A 413 -10.68 5.31 13.84
CA THR A 413 -9.52 4.52 13.40
C THR A 413 -8.19 5.23 13.67
N ALA A 414 -8.16 6.56 13.50
CA ALA A 414 -7.01 7.39 13.80
C ALA A 414 -6.71 7.48 15.30
N LEU A 415 -7.72 7.70 16.14
CA LEU A 415 -7.58 7.71 17.61
C LEU A 415 -7.15 6.35 18.17
N ALA A 416 -7.70 5.25 17.64
CA ALA A 416 -7.28 3.89 18.01
C ALA A 416 -5.78 3.68 17.71
N SER A 417 -5.31 4.15 16.56
CA SER A 417 -3.88 4.08 16.19
C SER A 417 -3.01 4.97 17.07
N ALA A 418 -3.46 6.18 17.42
CA ALA A 418 -2.74 7.06 18.33
C ALA A 418 -2.58 6.42 19.73
N PHE A 419 -3.64 5.76 20.22
CA PHE A 419 -3.60 5.01 21.46
C PHE A 419 -2.63 3.80 21.39
N ALA A 420 -2.69 3.03 20.31
CA ALA A 420 -1.75 1.92 20.08
C ALA A 420 -0.30 2.41 20.02
N ALA A 421 -0.04 3.54 19.36
CA ALA A 421 1.29 4.14 19.27
C ALA A 421 1.80 4.61 20.64
N LYS A 422 0.90 5.14 21.50
CA LYS A 422 1.25 5.53 22.87
C LYS A 422 1.73 4.33 23.72
N ILE A 423 1.10 3.16 23.55
CA ILE A 423 1.46 1.93 24.27
C ILE A 423 2.73 1.30 23.70
N ALA A 424 3.00 1.49 22.40
CA ALA A 424 4.18 0.95 21.75
C ALA A 424 5.47 1.48 22.40
N PRO A 425 6.52 0.65 22.53
CA PRO A 425 7.84 1.13 22.90
C PRO A 425 8.40 2.04 21.80
N GLU A 426 9.25 3.00 22.19
CA GLU A 426 10.03 3.74 21.20
C GLU A 426 11.08 2.81 20.58
N THR A 427 11.24 2.88 19.26
CA THR A 427 12.06 1.92 18.51
C THR A 427 13.31 2.54 17.90
N VAL A 428 13.47 3.86 18.02
CA VAL A 428 14.75 4.51 17.75
C VAL A 428 15.64 4.24 18.95
N LEU A 429 16.71 3.47 18.74
CA LEU A 429 17.74 3.24 19.75
C LEU A 429 18.20 4.60 20.29
N PRO A 430 18.19 4.83 21.61
CA PRO A 430 18.90 5.95 22.20
C PRO A 430 20.33 5.89 21.68
N HIS A 431 20.89 7.03 21.32
CA HIS A 431 22.33 7.14 21.09
C HIS A 431 23.02 6.51 22.31
N SER A 432 23.66 5.35 22.13
CA SER A 432 24.70 4.95 23.06
C SER A 432 25.77 6.05 22.97
N PRO A 433 26.18 6.63 24.12
CA PRO A 433 27.05 7.80 24.18
C PRO A 433 28.34 7.64 23.38
#